data_AF-B7Q7G2-F1
#
_entry.id   AF-B7Q7G2-F1
#
_cell.length_a   1.000
_cell.length_b   1.000
_cell.length_c   1.000
_cell.angle_alpha   90.00
_cell.angle_beta   90.00
_cell.angle_gamma   90.00
#
_symmetry.space_group_name_H-M   'P 1'
#
loop_
_entity.id
_entity.type
_entity.pdbx_description
1 polymer ?
#
loop_
_entity_poly.entity_id
_entity_poly.type
_entity_poly.pdbx_seq_one_letter_code
_entity_poly.pdbx_strand_id
1 'polypeptide(L)'
;SVLFRGKCRRDLINTCNQNCSCATEVFHPICEGKTTYFSPCFAGCFTKGMNGTAQRGSYDNCNCVDAFDDDGLARRATDGFCKSDCPFLAFYIMLLCIAYGFSFSTKTAQILIPLRCVKKEDKAFTLGFAEGVLALFSFLPYPLVYGSLVDSTCVVWEESCGQQGNCWVYDMRTFNYSLHGTTFILLMVGVVLNFVVFLLSGRLRNLYGRDTRLANRDRALEGGSDVHSSTRSSRGSIRKLTRNEIFHMVPTNDPEE
;
A
#
# COMPACT_ATOMS: atom_id res chain seq x y z
N SER A 1 -23.12 -0.59 -13.52
CA SER A 1 -23.38 -0.30 -12.09
C SER A 1 -23.78 -1.59 -11.43
N VAL A 2 -23.11 -2.00 -10.36
CA VAL A 2 -23.41 -3.29 -9.71
C VAL A 2 -24.67 -3.12 -8.85
N LEU A 3 -25.79 -3.72 -9.26
CA LEU A 3 -27.07 -3.65 -8.55
C LEU A 3 -27.16 -4.80 -7.52
N PHE A 4 -26.37 -4.72 -6.45
CA PHE A 4 -26.59 -5.54 -5.25
C PHE A 4 -26.85 -4.58 -4.09
N ARG A 5 -28.09 -4.09 -3.98
CA ARG A 5 -28.52 -3.45 -2.73
C ARG A 5 -28.74 -4.56 -1.72
N GLY A 6 -28.01 -4.46 -0.61
CA GLY A 6 -27.67 -5.59 0.23
C GLY A 6 -28.78 -6.15 1.12
N LYS A 7 -28.45 -7.34 1.63
CA LYS A 7 -29.04 -8.07 2.77
C LYS A 7 -30.38 -8.77 2.48
N CYS A 8 -30.22 -10.03 2.04
CA CYS A 8 -31.17 -11.15 1.98
C CYS A 8 -31.61 -11.50 0.55
N ARG A 9 -31.90 -12.81 0.35
CA ARG A 9 -32.42 -13.43 -0.87
C ARG A 9 -33.54 -12.64 -1.57
N ARG A 10 -34.31 -11.85 -0.83
CA ARG A 10 -35.43 -11.04 -1.34
C ARG A 10 -35.00 -9.86 -2.20
N ASP A 11 -33.80 -9.30 -2.02
CA ASP A 11 -33.36 -8.12 -2.79
C ASP A 11 -32.76 -8.48 -4.17
N LEU A 12 -32.48 -9.77 -4.40
CA LEU A 12 -32.02 -10.29 -5.69
C LEU A 12 -33.17 -10.85 -6.56
N ILE A 13 -34.38 -10.97 -6.01
CA ILE A 13 -35.55 -11.47 -6.73
C ILE A 13 -36.33 -10.28 -7.30
N ASN A 14 -36.31 -10.18 -8.63
CA ASN A 14 -37.07 -9.24 -9.45
C ASN A 14 -38.19 -9.98 -10.20
N THR A 15 -39.14 -9.24 -10.76
CA THR A 15 -40.25 -9.79 -11.57
C THR A 15 -39.80 -10.76 -12.67
N CYS A 16 -38.62 -10.54 -13.24
CA CYS A 16 -38.03 -11.33 -14.32
C CYS A 16 -37.47 -12.71 -13.90
N ASN A 17 -37.16 -12.92 -12.61
CA ASN A 17 -36.60 -14.18 -12.08
C ASN A 17 -37.41 -14.78 -10.92
N GLN A 18 -38.62 -14.28 -10.61
CA GLN A 18 -39.45 -14.82 -9.52
C GLN A 18 -39.87 -16.28 -9.74
N ASN A 19 -39.99 -16.70 -10.99
CA ASN A 19 -40.35 -18.08 -11.36
C ASN A 19 -39.15 -19.03 -11.33
N CYS A 20 -37.95 -18.51 -11.12
CA CYS A 20 -36.73 -19.28 -10.98
C CYS A 20 -36.44 -19.36 -9.48
N SER A 21 -36.66 -20.52 -8.85
CA SER A 21 -36.35 -20.77 -7.43
C SER A 21 -34.84 -20.76 -7.15
N CYS A 22 -34.17 -19.63 -7.40
CA CYS A 22 -32.71 -19.51 -7.41
C CYS A 22 -32.11 -19.70 -6.01
N ALA A 23 -31.04 -20.49 -5.93
CA ALA A 23 -30.25 -20.67 -4.74
C ALA A 23 -29.18 -19.57 -4.61
N THR A 24 -28.91 -19.12 -3.38
CA THR A 24 -27.84 -18.16 -3.04
C THR A 24 -26.59 -18.83 -2.49
N GLU A 25 -26.59 -20.17 -2.41
CA GLU A 25 -25.49 -20.97 -1.87
C GLU A 25 -24.26 -20.99 -2.80
N VAL A 26 -24.48 -20.78 -4.11
CA VAL A 26 -23.42 -20.82 -5.12
C VAL A 26 -23.36 -19.50 -5.86
N PHE A 27 -22.24 -18.80 -5.72
CA PHE A 27 -21.93 -17.57 -6.45
C PHE A 27 -21.29 -17.89 -7.80
N HIS A 28 -21.91 -17.43 -8.89
CA HIS A 28 -21.43 -17.69 -10.25
C HIS A 28 -21.66 -16.46 -11.13
N PRO A 29 -20.85 -15.40 -10.97
CA PRO A 29 -21.13 -14.11 -11.57
C PRO A 29 -21.16 -14.20 -13.09
N ILE A 30 -22.09 -13.46 -13.69
CA ILE A 30 -22.15 -13.27 -15.14
C ILE A 30 -22.26 -11.79 -15.46
N CYS A 31 -21.68 -11.39 -16.59
CA CYS A 31 -21.71 -10.03 -17.09
C CYS A 31 -22.62 -9.92 -18.31
N GLU A 32 -23.49 -8.92 -18.28
CA GLU A 32 -24.15 -8.40 -19.46
C GLU A 32 -23.98 -6.89 -19.51
N GLY A 33 -23.43 -6.39 -20.63
CA GLY A 33 -23.14 -4.98 -20.83
C GLY A 33 -22.22 -4.42 -19.74
N LYS A 34 -22.82 -3.70 -18.77
CA LYS A 34 -22.12 -3.08 -17.62
C LYS A 34 -22.69 -3.53 -16.26
N THR A 35 -23.52 -4.56 -16.25
CA THR A 35 -24.21 -5.08 -15.07
C THR A 35 -23.78 -6.52 -14.82
N THR A 36 -23.34 -6.78 -13.59
CA THR A 36 -22.98 -8.13 -13.16
C THR A 36 -24.09 -8.70 -12.29
N TYR A 37 -24.56 -9.90 -12.63
CA TYR A 37 -25.59 -10.63 -11.89
C TYR A 37 -24.96 -11.73 -11.03
N PHE A 38 -25.64 -12.11 -9.94
CA PHE A 38 -25.12 -13.06 -8.95
C PHE A 38 -24.92 -14.47 -9.53
N SER A 39 -25.87 -14.91 -10.36
CA SER A 39 -25.80 -16.15 -11.11
C SER A 39 -26.65 -16.09 -12.38
N PRO A 40 -26.48 -17.04 -13.33
CA PRO A 40 -27.33 -17.15 -14.51
C PRO A 40 -28.83 -17.23 -14.17
N CYS A 41 -29.17 -17.88 -13.05
CA CYS A 41 -30.54 -17.98 -12.57
C CYS A 41 -31.11 -16.61 -12.18
N PHE A 42 -30.31 -15.80 -11.48
CA PHE A 42 -30.72 -14.44 -11.09
C PHE A 42 -30.81 -13.47 -12.26
N ALA A 43 -30.15 -13.77 -13.39
CA ALA A 43 -30.35 -13.07 -14.65
C ALA A 43 -31.54 -13.63 -15.48
N GLY A 44 -32.18 -14.71 -15.01
CA GLY A 44 -33.31 -15.34 -15.70
C GLY A 44 -32.92 -16.05 -17.00
N CYS A 45 -31.69 -16.56 -17.11
CA CYS A 45 -31.20 -17.27 -18.29
C CYS A 45 -31.60 -18.74 -18.30
N PHE A 46 -32.18 -19.23 -19.40
CA PHE A 46 -32.64 -20.62 -19.52
C PHE A 46 -31.75 -21.52 -20.39
N THR A 47 -30.87 -20.91 -21.20
CA THR A 47 -30.02 -21.65 -22.15
C THR A 47 -28.55 -21.32 -21.94
N LYS A 48 -27.72 -22.35 -21.74
CA LYS A 48 -26.27 -22.23 -21.76
C LYS A 48 -25.77 -22.51 -23.18
N GLY A 49 -25.06 -21.56 -23.77
CA GLY A 49 -24.44 -21.71 -25.08
C GLY A 49 -23.46 -22.88 -25.08
N MET A 50 -23.79 -23.96 -25.79
CA MET A 50 -22.97 -25.18 -25.89
C MET A 50 -22.08 -25.20 -27.15
N ASN A 51 -22.11 -24.18 -27.99
CA ASN A 51 -21.42 -24.21 -29.28
C ASN A 51 -19.90 -24.18 -29.09
N GLY A 52 -19.26 -25.32 -29.37
CA GLY A 52 -17.85 -25.65 -29.12
C GLY A 52 -16.79 -24.81 -29.86
N THR A 53 -17.15 -23.65 -30.41
CA THR A 53 -16.23 -22.74 -31.10
C THR A 53 -16.45 -21.26 -30.78
N ALA A 54 -17.48 -20.88 -30.00
CA ALA A 54 -17.70 -19.51 -29.56
C ALA A 54 -18.01 -19.47 -28.06
N GLN A 55 -16.96 -19.25 -27.27
CA GLN A 55 -16.99 -18.95 -25.82
C GLN A 55 -17.79 -19.94 -24.97
N ARG A 56 -17.09 -21.00 -24.52
CA ARG A 56 -17.48 -21.79 -23.35
C ARG A 56 -17.83 -20.82 -22.21
N GLY A 57 -19.12 -20.67 -21.88
CA GLY A 57 -19.58 -19.73 -20.85
C GLY A 57 -20.48 -18.57 -21.27
N SER A 58 -21.10 -18.61 -22.46
CA SER A 58 -22.16 -17.67 -22.84
C SER A 58 -23.55 -18.17 -22.40
N TYR A 59 -24.43 -17.27 -21.96
CA TYR A 59 -25.83 -17.54 -21.65
C TYR A 59 -26.75 -16.75 -22.58
N ASP A 60 -27.80 -17.42 -23.03
CA ASP A 60 -28.82 -16.90 -23.95
C ASP A 60 -30.21 -16.97 -23.28
N ASN A 61 -31.17 -16.23 -23.84
CA ASN A 61 -32.56 -16.16 -23.38
C ASN A 61 -32.67 -15.79 -21.89
N CYS A 62 -32.10 -14.64 -21.53
CA CYS A 62 -32.13 -14.11 -20.18
C CYS A 62 -33.25 -13.08 -20.03
N ASN A 63 -34.15 -13.28 -19.07
CA ASN A 63 -35.31 -12.40 -18.86
C ASN A 63 -35.01 -11.11 -18.09
N CYS A 64 -33.94 -11.07 -17.28
CA CYS A 64 -33.60 -9.90 -16.46
C CYS A 64 -32.57 -8.97 -17.11
N VAL A 65 -32.30 -9.20 -18.39
CA VAL A 65 -31.15 -8.69 -19.15
C VAL A 65 -31.72 -7.90 -20.32
N ASP A 66 -31.12 -6.76 -20.65
CA ASP A 66 -31.60 -5.95 -21.77
C ASP A 66 -31.27 -6.67 -23.08
N ALA A 67 -32.30 -6.97 -23.87
CA ALA A 67 -32.17 -7.86 -25.04
C ALA A 67 -31.24 -7.30 -26.15
N PHE A 68 -31.00 -5.99 -26.18
CA PHE A 68 -30.26 -5.32 -27.23
C PHE A 68 -29.29 -4.27 -26.67
N ASP A 69 -28.10 -4.19 -27.27
CA ASP A 69 -27.18 -3.04 -27.15
C ASP A 69 -27.78 -1.78 -27.80
N ASP A 70 -27.23 -0.61 -27.48
CA ASP A 70 -27.60 0.67 -28.13
C ASP A 70 -27.40 0.61 -29.66
N ASP A 71 -26.56 -0.30 -30.15
CA ASP A 71 -26.29 -0.58 -31.57
C ASP A 71 -27.22 -1.66 -32.18
N GLY A 72 -28.25 -2.12 -31.45
CA GLY A 72 -29.23 -3.11 -31.92
C GLY A 72 -28.70 -4.55 -32.01
N LEU A 73 -27.51 -4.82 -31.47
CA LEU A 73 -26.95 -6.17 -31.39
C LEU A 73 -27.51 -6.92 -30.18
N ALA A 74 -27.83 -8.20 -30.34
CA ALA A 74 -28.32 -9.02 -29.23
C ALA A 74 -27.24 -9.16 -28.13
N ARG A 75 -27.53 -8.69 -26.92
CA ARG A 75 -26.62 -8.81 -25.77
C ARG A 75 -26.56 -10.24 -25.29
N ARG A 76 -25.35 -10.78 -25.21
CA ARG A 76 -25.06 -12.07 -24.61
C ARG A 76 -24.48 -11.89 -23.23
N ALA A 77 -25.02 -12.62 -22.26
CA ALA A 77 -24.42 -12.69 -20.95
C ALA A 77 -23.23 -13.65 -20.98
N THR A 78 -22.10 -13.24 -20.43
CA THR A 78 -20.86 -14.03 -20.41
C THR A 78 -20.44 -14.35 -18.97
N ASP A 79 -19.79 -15.49 -18.76
CA ASP A 79 -19.24 -15.86 -17.45
C ASP A 79 -18.25 -14.80 -16.94
N GLY A 80 -18.35 -14.46 -15.65
CA GLY A 80 -17.46 -13.56 -14.94
C GLY A 80 -18.03 -12.18 -14.63
N PHE A 81 -17.18 -11.32 -14.07
CA PHE A 81 -17.49 -9.93 -13.78
C PHE A 81 -17.39 -9.06 -15.03
N CYS A 82 -18.15 -7.96 -15.07
CA CYS A 82 -18.02 -7.00 -16.15
C CYS A 82 -16.67 -6.28 -16.10
N LYS A 83 -16.12 -6.01 -17.29
CA LYS A 83 -14.91 -5.20 -17.42
C LYS A 83 -15.16 -3.83 -16.82
N SER A 84 -14.27 -3.42 -15.93
CA SER A 84 -14.28 -2.09 -15.33
C SER A 84 -13.24 -1.23 -16.03
N ASP A 85 -13.67 -0.12 -16.64
CA ASP A 85 -12.75 0.82 -17.27
C ASP A 85 -12.09 1.69 -16.20
N CYS A 86 -10.81 1.41 -15.93
CA CYS A 86 -9.99 2.14 -14.97
C CYS A 86 -8.85 2.90 -15.68
N PRO A 87 -9.14 4.00 -16.40
CA PRO A 87 -8.16 4.68 -17.25
C PRO A 87 -6.97 5.26 -16.46
N PHE A 88 -7.17 5.57 -15.17
CA PHE A 88 -6.13 6.15 -14.31
C PHE A 88 -5.38 5.13 -13.45
N LEU A 89 -5.60 3.82 -13.64
CA LEU A 89 -4.98 2.80 -12.81
C LEU A 89 -3.44 2.84 -12.89
N ALA A 90 -2.89 2.93 -14.10
CA ALA A 90 -1.44 2.98 -14.30
C ALA A 90 -0.82 4.23 -13.66
N PHE A 91 -1.48 5.38 -13.81
CA PHE A 91 -1.06 6.63 -13.18
C PHE A 91 -1.08 6.53 -11.66
N TYR A 92 -2.14 5.95 -11.10
CA TYR A 92 -2.27 5.71 -9.68
C TYR A 92 -1.16 4.79 -9.14
N ILE A 93 -0.85 3.68 -9.83
CA ILE A 93 0.26 2.78 -9.45
C ILE A 93 1.61 3.52 -9.50
N MET A 94 1.84 4.33 -10.54
CA MET A 94 3.07 5.12 -10.65
C MET A 94 3.23 6.11 -9.49
N LEU A 95 2.15 6.83 -9.13
CA LEU A 95 2.15 7.72 -7.97
C LEU A 95 2.42 6.99 -6.67
N LEU A 96 1.81 5.81 -6.47
CA LEU A 96 2.08 4.98 -5.30
C LEU A 96 3.55 4.60 -5.21
N CYS A 97 4.16 4.11 -6.30
CA CYS A 97 5.57 3.74 -6.32
C CYS A 97 6.48 4.91 -5.92
N ILE A 98 6.22 6.10 -6.47
CA ILE A 98 6.97 7.32 -6.13
C ILE A 98 6.80 7.66 -4.65
N ALA A 99 5.56 7.67 -4.15
CA ALA A 99 5.25 7.99 -2.75
C ALA A 99 5.91 6.99 -1.77
N TYR A 100 5.86 5.69 -2.08
CA TYR A 100 6.55 4.66 -1.28
C TYR A 100 8.07 4.82 -1.34
N GLY A 101 8.64 5.17 -2.49
CA GLY A 101 10.08 5.45 -2.63
C GLY A 101 10.54 6.58 -1.69
N PHE A 102 9.82 7.71 -1.65
CA PHE A 102 10.11 8.81 -0.72
C PHE A 102 9.90 8.44 0.75
N SER A 103 8.94 7.57 1.03
CA SER A 103 8.69 7.09 2.39
C SER A 103 9.86 6.26 2.92
N PHE A 104 10.41 5.37 2.09
CA PHE A 104 11.58 4.55 2.45
C PHE A 104 12.84 5.38 2.70
N SER A 105 13.10 6.41 1.89
CA SER A 105 14.28 7.27 2.12
C SER A 105 14.20 8.03 3.45
N THR A 106 12.98 8.41 3.87
CA THR A 106 12.74 9.06 5.16
C THR A 106 12.97 8.12 6.35
N LYS A 107 12.73 6.81 6.19
CA LYS A 107 13.01 5.80 7.23
C LYS A 107 14.49 5.77 7.63
N THR A 108 15.40 5.95 6.68
CA THR A 108 16.83 6.03 6.96
C THR A 108 17.16 7.15 7.94
N ALA A 109 16.55 8.33 7.78
CA ALA A 109 16.74 9.46 8.69
C ALA A 109 16.15 9.18 10.09
N GLN A 110 15.00 8.50 10.15
CA GLN A 110 14.38 8.10 11.42
C GLN A 110 15.27 7.15 12.24
N ILE A 111 16.05 6.28 11.59
CA ILE A 111 17.02 5.39 12.24
C ILE A 111 18.29 6.15 12.65
N LEU A 112 18.78 7.06 11.81
CA LEU A 112 20.06 7.75 12.04
C LEU A 112 20.02 8.71 13.24
N ILE A 113 18.88 9.38 13.50
CA ILE A 113 18.75 10.36 14.57
C ILE A 113 18.90 9.71 15.97
N PRO A 114 18.16 8.64 16.33
CA PRO A 114 18.36 7.94 17.60
C PRO A 114 19.77 7.40 17.80
N LEU A 115 20.41 6.91 16.74
CA LEU A 115 21.79 6.39 16.79
C LEU A 115 22.84 7.45 17.13
N ARG A 116 22.55 8.73 16.89
CA ARG A 116 23.40 9.87 17.30
C ARG A 116 23.21 10.24 18.77
N CYS A 117 22.08 9.84 19.35
CA CYS A 117 21.71 10.19 20.73
C CYS A 117 22.20 9.17 21.76
N VAL A 118 22.63 7.98 21.33
CA VAL A 118 23.02 6.86 22.20
C VAL A 118 24.48 6.45 22.01
N LYS A 119 25.08 5.86 23.05
CA LYS A 119 26.47 5.39 22.99
C LYS A 119 26.60 4.16 22.07
N LYS A 120 27.82 3.83 21.63
CA LYS A 120 28.05 2.76 20.66
C LYS A 120 27.55 1.40 21.15
N GLU A 121 27.63 1.16 22.45
CA GLU A 121 27.27 -0.10 23.11
C GLU A 121 25.74 -0.30 23.13
N ASP A 122 24.96 0.79 23.18
CA ASP A 122 23.50 0.76 23.35
C ASP A 122 22.72 0.82 22.01
N LYS A 123 23.43 0.92 20.87
CA LYS A 123 22.82 1.12 19.55
C LYS A 123 21.89 -0.02 19.14
N ALA A 124 22.37 -1.25 19.24
CA ALA A 124 21.60 -2.44 18.85
C ALA A 124 20.35 -2.59 19.73
N PHE A 125 20.50 -2.37 21.04
CA PHE A 125 19.38 -2.38 21.98
C PHE A 125 18.35 -1.30 21.66
N THR A 126 18.79 -0.07 21.39
CA THR A 126 17.90 1.05 21.06
C THR A 126 17.08 0.78 19.79
N LEU A 127 17.72 0.25 18.73
CA LEU A 127 17.02 -0.10 17.50
C LEU A 127 16.04 -1.25 17.71
N GLY A 128 16.46 -2.32 18.40
CA GLY A 128 15.59 -3.45 18.71
C GLY A 128 14.38 -3.04 19.57
N PHE A 129 14.59 -2.15 20.54
CA PHE A 129 13.51 -1.61 21.35
C PHE A 129 12.54 -0.76 20.52
N ALA A 130 13.05 0.15 19.67
CA ALA A 130 12.22 0.99 18.82
C ALA A 130 11.38 0.18 17.82
N GLU A 131 11.99 -0.82 17.16
CA GLU A 131 11.28 -1.74 16.27
C GLU A 131 10.30 -2.64 17.03
N GLY A 132 10.62 -3.05 18.26
CA GLY A 132 9.69 -3.79 19.13
C GLY A 132 8.44 -2.97 19.46
N VAL A 133 8.60 -1.69 19.80
CA VAL A 133 7.47 -0.77 20.02
C VAL A 133 6.67 -0.59 18.73
N LEU A 134 7.34 -0.40 17.58
CA LEU A 134 6.65 -0.28 16.28
C LEU A 134 5.85 -1.55 15.95
N ALA A 135 6.42 -2.73 16.21
CA ALA A 135 5.73 -3.99 15.99
C ALA A 135 4.45 -4.09 16.82
N LEU A 136 4.54 -3.79 18.11
CA LEU A 136 3.41 -3.87 19.04
C LEU A 136 2.29 -2.89 18.71
N PHE A 137 2.63 -1.64 18.39
CA PHE A 137 1.64 -0.56 18.24
C PHE A 137 1.30 -0.20 16.80
N SER A 138 2.02 -0.71 15.81
CA SER A 138 1.73 -0.43 14.40
C SER A 138 1.55 -1.72 13.60
N PHE A 139 2.52 -2.64 13.59
CA PHE A 139 2.40 -3.83 12.73
C PHE A 139 1.34 -4.82 13.19
N LEU A 140 1.06 -4.95 14.49
CA LEU A 140 -0.04 -5.78 14.99
C LEU A 140 -1.43 -5.19 14.73
N PRO A 141 -1.73 -3.92 15.08
CA PRO A 141 -3.06 -3.36 14.85
C PRO A 141 -3.34 -3.04 13.38
N TYR A 142 -2.32 -2.78 12.56
CA TYR A 142 -2.50 -2.46 11.13
C TYR A 142 -3.34 -3.49 10.36
N PRO A 143 -2.98 -4.78 10.29
CA PRO A 143 -3.78 -5.77 9.55
C PRO A 143 -5.15 -6.02 10.20
N LEU A 144 -5.30 -5.86 11.52
CA LEU A 144 -6.58 -6.00 12.20
C LEU A 144 -7.55 -4.89 11.80
N VAL A 145 -7.09 -3.63 11.85
CA VAL A 145 -7.91 -2.46 11.45
C VAL A 145 -8.23 -2.53 9.96
N TYR A 146 -7.23 -2.72 9.10
CA TYR A 146 -7.45 -2.77 7.66
C TYR A 146 -8.26 -3.99 7.24
N GLY A 147 -8.11 -5.14 7.90
CA GLY A 147 -8.96 -6.31 7.72
C GLY A 147 -10.43 -5.99 8.04
N SER A 148 -10.68 -5.38 9.21
CA SER A 148 -12.04 -4.97 9.60
C SER A 148 -12.67 -3.96 8.63
N LEU A 149 -11.87 -3.05 8.06
CA LEU A 149 -12.34 -2.09 7.05
C LEU A 149 -12.74 -2.81 5.76
N VAL A 150 -11.93 -3.76 5.30
CA VAL A 150 -12.23 -4.59 4.13
C VAL A 150 -13.55 -5.35 4.36
N ASP A 151 -13.67 -6.06 5.48
CA ASP A 151 -14.87 -6.83 5.85
C ASP A 151 -16.11 -5.95 5.98
N SER A 152 -15.98 -4.72 6.50
CA SER A 152 -17.10 -3.77 6.61
C SER A 152 -17.69 -3.36 5.26
N THR A 153 -16.93 -3.51 4.18
CA THR A 153 -17.36 -3.15 2.81
C THR A 153 -17.96 -4.33 2.07
N CYS A 154 -18.04 -5.49 2.72
CA CYS A 154 -18.63 -6.67 2.11
C CYS A 154 -20.13 -6.49 1.86
N VAL A 155 -20.54 -6.75 0.62
CA VAL A 155 -21.94 -6.72 0.18
C VAL A 155 -22.54 -8.13 0.17
N VAL A 156 -21.73 -9.12 -0.21
CA VAL A 156 -22.16 -10.52 -0.36
C VAL A 156 -21.18 -11.44 0.36
N TRP A 157 -21.65 -12.02 1.47
CA TRP A 157 -20.91 -13.01 2.23
C TRP A 157 -21.17 -14.42 1.69
N GLU A 158 -20.13 -15.24 1.65
CA GLU A 158 -20.24 -16.69 1.53
C GLU A 158 -20.92 -17.26 2.77
N GLU A 159 -21.79 -18.24 2.57
CA GLU A 159 -22.38 -19.03 3.65
C GLU A 159 -22.16 -20.50 3.32
N SER A 160 -21.45 -21.21 4.21
CA SER A 160 -21.21 -22.64 4.09
C SER A 160 -21.56 -23.32 5.40
N CYS A 161 -22.45 -24.31 5.35
CA CYS A 161 -22.96 -25.02 6.53
C CYS A 161 -23.55 -24.09 7.62
N GLY A 162 -24.19 -22.98 7.23
CA GLY A 162 -24.77 -21.99 8.14
C GLY A 162 -23.74 -21.11 8.86
N GLN A 163 -22.47 -21.18 8.46
CA GLN A 163 -21.41 -20.29 8.93
C GLN A 163 -20.98 -19.31 7.85
N GLN A 164 -20.68 -18.09 8.26
CA GLN A 164 -20.19 -17.04 7.38
C GLN A 164 -18.73 -17.34 6.98
N GLY A 165 -18.49 -17.38 5.67
CA GLY A 165 -17.18 -17.60 5.05
C GLY A 165 -16.55 -16.31 4.53
N ASN A 166 -15.84 -16.41 3.41
CA ASN A 166 -15.19 -15.26 2.79
C ASN A 166 -16.21 -14.30 2.15
N CYS A 167 -15.86 -13.04 1.99
CA CYS A 167 -16.68 -12.14 1.20
C CYS A 167 -16.46 -12.38 -0.31
N TRP A 168 -17.54 -12.56 -1.07
CA TRP A 168 -17.49 -12.73 -2.52
C TRP A 168 -17.46 -11.40 -3.27
N VAL A 169 -18.16 -10.38 -2.77
CA VAL A 169 -18.28 -9.09 -3.44
C VAL A 169 -18.22 -7.94 -2.44
N TYR A 170 -17.33 -6.99 -2.71
CA TYR A 170 -17.16 -5.77 -1.93
C TYR A 170 -17.70 -4.55 -2.67
N ASP A 171 -18.21 -3.57 -1.93
CA ASP A 171 -18.54 -2.25 -2.50
C ASP A 171 -17.25 -1.46 -2.74
N MET A 172 -16.82 -1.40 -4.00
CA MET A 172 -15.61 -0.71 -4.42
C MET A 172 -15.57 0.77 -4.02
N ARG A 173 -16.71 1.49 -3.98
CA ARG A 173 -16.69 2.91 -3.59
C ARG A 173 -16.37 3.06 -2.13
N THR A 174 -17.13 2.38 -1.28
CA THR A 174 -16.92 2.42 0.17
C THR A 174 -15.55 1.87 0.53
N PHE A 175 -15.11 0.79 -0.12
CA PHE A 175 -13.79 0.19 0.05
C PHE A 175 -12.66 1.21 -0.20
N ASN A 176 -12.70 1.89 -1.35
CA ASN A 176 -11.67 2.87 -1.71
C ASN A 176 -11.66 4.07 -0.73
N TYR A 177 -12.83 4.61 -0.37
CA TYR A 177 -12.91 5.72 0.58
C TYR A 177 -12.43 5.32 1.98
N SER A 178 -12.79 4.12 2.45
CA SER A 178 -12.37 3.60 3.74
C SER A 178 -10.85 3.39 3.80
N LEU A 179 -10.25 2.77 2.78
CA LEU A 179 -8.80 2.55 2.73
C LEU A 179 -8.01 3.85 2.62
N HIS A 180 -8.35 4.71 1.66
CA HIS A 180 -7.63 5.95 1.44
C HIS A 180 -7.89 6.99 2.52
N GLY A 181 -9.14 7.11 2.97
CA GLY A 181 -9.54 8.04 4.03
C GLY A 181 -8.86 7.70 5.35
N THR A 182 -8.85 6.43 5.76
CA THR A 182 -8.15 6.00 6.99
C THR A 182 -6.65 6.30 6.91
N THR A 183 -6.02 5.94 5.79
CA THR A 183 -4.59 6.20 5.57
C THR A 183 -4.29 7.70 5.64
N PHE A 184 -5.11 8.52 4.98
CA PHE A 184 -4.97 9.98 5.00
C PHE A 184 -5.07 10.54 6.42
N ILE A 185 -6.07 10.12 7.20
CA ILE A 185 -6.26 10.57 8.59
C ILE A 185 -5.03 10.20 9.44
N LEU A 186 -4.55 8.96 9.36
CA LEU A 186 -3.37 8.52 10.12
C LEU A 186 -2.12 9.30 9.74
N LEU A 187 -1.92 9.57 8.44
CA LEU A 187 -0.82 10.40 7.96
C LEU A 187 -0.93 11.85 8.46
N MET A 188 -2.13 12.43 8.45
CA MET A 188 -2.34 13.79 8.96
C MET A 188 -2.02 13.89 10.45
N VAL A 189 -2.43 12.90 11.26
CA VAL A 189 -2.02 12.83 12.67
C VAL A 189 -0.50 12.77 12.79
N GLY A 190 0.17 11.94 11.97
CA GLY A 190 1.62 11.87 11.92
C GLY A 190 2.27 13.20 11.56
N VAL A 191 1.74 13.94 10.58
CA VAL A 191 2.23 15.26 10.19
C VAL A 191 2.08 16.26 11.33
N VAL A 192 0.95 16.26 12.03
CA VAL A 192 0.73 17.14 13.20
C VAL A 192 1.75 16.84 14.31
N LEU A 193 1.98 15.56 14.62
CA LEU A 193 2.97 15.16 15.63
C LEU A 193 4.40 15.59 15.23
N ASN A 194 4.78 15.41 13.96
CA ASN A 194 6.06 15.88 13.45
C ASN A 194 6.18 17.40 13.48
N PHE A 195 5.10 18.12 13.17
CA PHE A 195 5.06 19.58 13.26
C PHE A 195 5.25 20.06 14.71
N VAL A 196 4.64 19.39 15.69
CA VAL A 196 4.88 19.67 17.12
C VAL A 196 6.35 19.43 17.49
N VAL A 197 6.95 18.33 17.05
CA VAL A 197 8.38 18.06 17.26
C VAL A 197 9.24 19.15 16.62
N PHE A 198 8.90 19.61 15.42
CA PHE A 198 9.59 20.70 14.75
C PHE A 198 9.54 22.00 15.57
N LEU A 199 8.38 22.37 16.11
CA LEU A 199 8.25 23.55 16.99
C LEU A 199 9.08 23.41 18.28
N LEU A 200 9.16 22.20 18.84
CA LEU A 200 9.94 21.92 20.05
C LEU A 200 11.45 21.73 19.78
N SER A 201 11.85 21.55 18.52
CA SER A 201 13.23 21.25 18.13
C SER A 201 14.22 22.34 18.54
N GLY A 202 13.78 23.59 18.67
CA GLY A 202 14.61 24.69 19.18
C GLY A 202 15.18 24.43 20.58
N ARG A 203 14.53 23.58 21.40
CA ARG A 203 15.04 23.14 22.71
C ARG A 203 16.10 22.04 22.64
N LEU A 204 16.26 21.37 21.50
CA LEU A 204 17.18 20.22 21.30
C LEU A 204 18.58 20.64 20.78
N ARG A 205 18.92 21.93 20.82
CA ARG A 205 20.14 22.54 20.24
C ARG A 205 21.49 21.91 20.65
N ASN A 206 21.53 21.10 21.72
CA ASN A 206 22.74 20.50 22.28
C ASN A 206 23.12 19.12 21.69
N LEU A 207 22.42 18.62 20.67
CA LEU A 207 22.73 17.31 20.06
C LEU A 207 24.09 17.31 19.33
N TYR A 208 24.32 18.27 18.43
CA TYR A 208 25.57 18.33 17.66
C TYR A 208 26.80 18.79 18.46
N GLY A 209 26.60 19.53 19.56
CA GLY A 209 27.69 19.96 20.44
C GLY A 209 28.28 18.82 21.30
N ARG A 210 27.50 17.76 21.54
CA ARG A 210 27.96 16.57 22.28
C ARG A 210 28.95 15.75 21.46
N ASP A 211 28.71 15.58 20.16
CA ASP A 211 29.61 14.87 19.24
C ASP A 211 31.00 15.52 19.20
N THR A 212 31.06 16.85 19.14
CA THR A 212 32.33 17.59 19.13
C THR A 212 33.08 17.45 20.45
N ARG A 213 32.37 17.42 21.59
CA ARG A 213 32.99 17.19 22.90
C ARG A 213 33.49 15.75 23.07
N LEU A 214 32.74 14.75 22.61
CA LEU A 214 33.17 13.35 22.65
C LEU A 214 34.37 13.12 21.72
N ALA A 215 34.34 13.62 20.49
CA ALA A 215 35.47 13.54 19.57
C ALA A 215 36.71 14.28 20.09
N ASN A 216 36.53 15.40 20.78
CA ASN A 216 37.64 16.09 21.46
C ASN A 216 38.17 15.29 22.65
N ARG A 217 37.31 14.59 23.40
CA ARG A 217 37.69 13.76 24.55
C ARG A 217 38.41 12.49 24.12
N ASP A 218 37.96 11.82 23.06
CA ASP A 218 38.63 10.67 22.47
C ASP A 218 40.02 11.07 21.95
N ARG A 219 40.13 12.19 21.24
CA ARG A 219 41.44 12.76 20.84
C ARG A 219 42.35 13.11 22.02
N ALA A 220 41.79 13.53 23.15
CA ALA A 220 42.57 13.83 24.36
C ALA A 220 43.03 12.55 25.09
N LEU A 221 42.25 11.47 25.04
CA LEU A 221 42.62 10.14 25.56
C LEU A 221 43.67 9.46 24.69
N GLU A 222 43.56 9.58 23.37
CA GLU A 222 44.58 9.11 22.42
C GLU A 222 45.87 9.94 22.56
N GLY A 223 45.77 11.28 22.65
CA GLY A 223 46.92 12.16 22.85
C GLY A 223 47.55 12.08 24.25
N GLY A 224 46.88 11.46 25.22
CA GLY A 224 47.38 11.22 26.58
C GLY A 224 48.06 9.86 26.78
N SER A 225 48.01 8.97 25.78
CA SER A 225 48.58 7.62 25.87
C SER A 225 49.96 7.48 25.22
N ASP A 226 50.46 8.52 24.54
CA ASP A 226 51.79 8.53 23.90
C ASP A 226 52.80 9.40 24.66
N VAL A 227 53.14 9.00 25.89
CA VAL A 227 54.40 9.40 26.53
C VAL A 227 55.15 8.14 26.95
N HIS A 228 55.44 7.23 26.02
CA HIS A 228 56.72 6.51 25.96
C HIS A 228 56.82 5.68 24.67
N SER A 229 57.38 6.25 23.60
CA SER A 229 58.36 5.57 22.72
C SER A 229 58.62 6.45 21.50
N SER A 230 59.87 6.89 21.39
CA SER A 230 60.42 7.65 20.27
C SER A 230 60.12 6.98 18.92
N THR A 231 59.60 7.73 17.95
CA THR A 231 60.19 7.78 16.59
C THR A 231 59.66 8.99 15.80
N ARG A 232 60.61 9.57 15.07
CA ARG A 232 60.58 10.82 14.29
C ARG A 232 59.79 10.66 12.99
N SER A 233 58.79 11.50 12.71
CA SER A 233 58.38 11.81 11.34
C SER A 233 57.56 13.12 11.24
N SER A 234 57.61 13.72 10.07
CA SER A 234 57.54 15.15 9.77
C SER A 234 56.16 15.82 9.90
N ARG A 235 56.20 17.13 10.16
CA ARG A 235 55.07 18.09 10.11
C ARG A 235 54.30 18.01 8.78
N GLY A 236 52.97 17.99 8.84
CA GLY A 236 52.07 18.31 7.74
C GLY A 236 50.83 19.04 8.26
N SER A 237 50.69 20.32 7.92
CA SER A 237 49.53 21.16 8.29
C SER A 237 48.40 20.93 7.29
N ILE A 238 47.26 20.40 7.74
CA ILE A 238 46.08 20.20 6.89
C ILE A 238 45.32 21.54 6.77
N ARG A 239 45.49 22.22 5.63
CA ARG A 239 44.61 23.33 5.21
C ARG A 239 43.32 22.75 4.63
N LYS A 240 42.16 23.31 5.02
CA LYS A 240 40.88 22.98 4.39
C LYS A 240 40.83 23.58 2.98
N LEU A 241 40.70 22.72 1.97
CA LEU A 241 40.49 23.10 0.57
C LEU A 241 39.07 23.63 0.37
N THR A 242 38.97 24.78 -0.30
CA THR A 242 37.71 25.43 -0.69
C THR A 242 37.16 24.87 -2.00
N ARG A 243 35.83 24.99 -2.17
CA ARG A 243 34.98 24.40 -3.23
C ARG A 243 35.47 24.56 -4.69
N ASN A 244 36.34 25.53 -4.99
CA ASN A 244 36.86 25.76 -6.34
C ASN A 244 38.00 24.81 -6.75
N GLU A 245 38.64 24.09 -5.83
CA GLU A 245 39.76 23.19 -6.16
C GLU A 245 39.32 21.77 -6.54
N ILE A 246 38.04 21.45 -6.37
CA ILE A 246 37.48 20.11 -6.64
C ILE A 246 37.18 19.90 -8.14
N PHE A 247 37.00 20.99 -8.90
CA PHE A 247 36.52 20.91 -10.30
C PHE A 247 37.59 20.58 -11.35
N HIS A 248 38.87 20.42 -10.97
CA HIS A 248 39.96 20.10 -11.91
C HIS A 248 40.48 18.64 -11.85
N MET A 249 39.83 17.75 -11.11
CA MET A 249 40.18 16.32 -11.09
C MET A 249 39.21 15.47 -11.92
N VAL A 250 39.16 15.69 -13.23
CA VAL A 250 38.64 14.69 -14.16
C VAL A 250 39.69 14.46 -15.24
N PRO A 251 40.48 13.38 -15.17
CA PRO A 251 41.22 12.89 -16.32
C PRO A 251 40.26 12.10 -17.21
N THR A 252 40.01 12.61 -18.41
CA THR A 252 39.47 11.83 -19.54
C THR A 252 40.61 11.01 -20.13
N ASN A 253 40.55 9.68 -20.04
CA ASN A 253 41.42 8.80 -20.80
C ASN A 253 40.64 8.21 -21.97
N ASP A 254 41.05 8.58 -23.18
CA ASP A 254 41.24 7.80 -24.42
C ASP A 254 41.38 8.80 -25.59
N PRO A 255 42.04 8.49 -26.75
CA PRO A 255 42.63 7.22 -27.20
C PRO A 255 44.07 7.35 -27.83
N GLU A 256 44.51 6.25 -28.47
CA GLU A 256 45.58 6.10 -29.50
C GLU A 256 47.03 5.84 -29.03
N GLU A 257 47.44 4.56 -29.02
CA GLU A 257 48.23 3.93 -30.11
C GLU A 257 48.08 2.39 -30.05
#